data_AF-A0A3C1BPD9-F1
#
_entry.id   AF-A0A3C1BPD9-F1
#
_cell.length_a   1.000
_cell.length_b   1.000
_cell.length_c   1.000
_cell.angle_alpha   90.00
_cell.angle_beta   90.00
_cell.angle_gamma   90.00
#
_symmetry.space_group_name_H-M   'P 1'
#
loop_
_entity.id
_entity.type
_entity.pdbx_description
1 polymer ?
#
loop_
_entity_poly.entity_id
_entity_poly.type
_entity_poly.pdbx_seq_one_letter_code
_entity_poly.pdbx_strand_id
1 'polypeptide(L)'
;MMQLYIDFKCPASYLALKPTLALSEQLGVPISWHAIRSYQSPLLLEKPDEEVSTRHRRVRALARQKTHQLYAQVQNLPLNFRNPPTNTD
;
A
#
# COMPACT_ATOMS: atom_id res chain seq x y z
N MET A 1 -11.46 -18.27 -13.02
CA MET A 1 -11.49 -16.79 -12.99
C MET A 1 -10.87 -16.34 -11.67
N MET A 2 -9.81 -15.55 -11.71
CA MET A 2 -9.15 -15.01 -10.51
C MET A 2 -9.84 -13.72 -10.07
N GLN A 3 -10.24 -13.63 -8.80
CA GLN A 3 -10.86 -12.42 -8.25
C GLN A 3 -9.76 -11.45 -7.83
N LEU A 4 -9.69 -10.28 -8.46
CA LEU A 4 -8.68 -9.26 -8.18
C LEU A 4 -9.35 -8.02 -7.58
N TYR A 5 -9.14 -7.84 -6.27
CA TYR A 5 -9.58 -6.66 -5.54
C TYR A 5 -8.48 -5.61 -5.54
N ILE A 6 -8.78 -4.42 -6.07
CA ILE A 6 -7.81 -3.34 -6.21
C ILE A 6 -8.31 -2.05 -5.56
N ASP A 7 -7.45 -1.45 -4.75
CA ASP A 7 -7.61 -0.08 -4.27
C ASP A 7 -6.49 0.78 -4.84
N PHE A 8 -6.85 1.77 -5.66
CA PHE A 8 -5.90 2.69 -6.31
C PHE A 8 -5.15 3.60 -5.33
N LYS A 9 -5.65 3.75 -4.09
CA LYS A 9 -4.95 4.49 -3.02
C LYS A 9 -4.07 3.58 -2.15
N CYS A 10 -4.06 2.27 -2.39
CA CYS A 10 -3.30 1.28 -1.61
C CYS A 10 -1.95 0.96 -2.28
N PRO A 11 -0.80 1.28 -1.66
CA PRO A 11 0.51 0.94 -2.22
C PRO A 11 0.74 -0.57 -2.37
N ALA A 12 0.21 -1.39 -1.48
CA ALA A 12 0.31 -2.84 -1.61
C ALA A 12 -0.45 -3.35 -2.85
N SER A 13 -1.60 -2.77 -3.17
CA SER A 13 -2.33 -3.09 -4.41
C SER A 13 -1.51 -2.69 -5.64
N TYR A 14 -0.85 -1.53 -5.62
CA TYR A 14 0.05 -1.10 -6.69
C TYR A 14 1.22 -2.08 -6.89
N LEU A 15 1.88 -2.49 -5.81
CA LEU A 15 3.00 -3.44 -5.84
C LEU A 15 2.58 -4.86 -6.25
N ALA A 16 1.34 -5.27 -5.94
CA ALA A 16 0.81 -6.59 -6.29
C ALA A 16 0.31 -6.66 -7.75
N LEU A 17 -0.04 -5.53 -8.37
CA LEU A 17 -0.70 -5.51 -9.68
C LEU A 17 0.14 -6.22 -10.75
N LYS A 18 1.39 -5.80 -10.97
CA LYS A 18 2.25 -6.38 -12.00
C LYS A 18 2.47 -7.89 -11.85
N PRO A 19 2.90 -8.42 -10.69
CA PRO A 19 3.07 -9.86 -10.53
C PRO A 19 1.76 -10.64 -10.62
N THR A 20 0.63 -10.06 -10.18
CA THR A 20 -0.68 -10.72 -10.30
C THR A 20 -1.10 -10.84 -11.76
N LEU A 21 -0.88 -9.80 -12.59
CA LEU A 21 -1.14 -9.85 -14.03
C LEU A 21 -0.28 -10.92 -14.72
N ALA A 22 1.02 -10.96 -14.42
CA ALA A 22 1.93 -11.95 -14.97
C ALA A 22 1.53 -13.39 -14.60
N LEU A 23 1.10 -13.60 -13.35
CA LEU A 23 0.57 -14.90 -12.91
C LEU A 23 -0.70 -15.30 -13.66
N SER A 24 -1.61 -14.34 -13.86
CA SER A 24 -2.86 -14.56 -14.61
C SER A 24 -2.59 -15.02 -16.04
N GLU A 25 -1.62 -14.39 -16.70
CA GLU A 25 -1.18 -14.72 -18.05
C GLU A 25 -0.52 -16.10 -18.09
N GLN A 26 0.43 -16.35 -17.18
CA GLN A 26 1.14 -17.63 -17.08
C GLN A 26 0.18 -18.83 -16.90
N LEU A 27 -0.90 -18.64 -16.13
CA LEU A 27 -1.88 -19.70 -15.86
C LEU A 27 -3.03 -19.75 -16.88
N GLY A 28 -3.13 -18.79 -17.81
CA GLY A 28 -4.26 -18.68 -18.73
C GLY A 28 -5.61 -18.48 -18.02
N VAL A 29 -5.61 -17.89 -16.82
CA VAL A 29 -6.82 -17.66 -16.02
C VAL A 29 -7.30 -16.22 -16.23
N PRO A 30 -8.57 -15.98 -16.60
CA PRO A 30 -9.10 -14.63 -16.73
C PRO A 30 -9.30 -13.95 -15.37
N ILE A 31 -9.19 -12.62 -15.34
CA ILE A 31 -9.37 -11.78 -14.15
C ILE A 31 -10.81 -11.25 -14.07
N SER A 32 -11.41 -11.37 -12.89
CA SER A 32 -12.60 -10.62 -12.48
C SER A 32 -12.15 -9.45 -11.60
N TRP A 33 -12.39 -8.23 -12.09
CA TRP A 33 -11.95 -7.00 -11.45
C TRP A 33 -12.95 -6.48 -10.44
N HIS A 34 -12.46 -6.14 -9.24
CA HIS A 34 -13.26 -5.55 -8.16
C HIS A 34 -12.55 -4.32 -7.60
N ALA A 35 -13.06 -3.13 -7.91
CA ALA A 35 -12.54 -1.90 -7.30
C ALA A 35 -13.09 -1.77 -5.87
N ILE A 36 -12.19 -1.55 -4.91
CA ILE A 36 -12.54 -1.33 -3.51
C ILE A 36 -11.84 -0.08 -2.98
N ARG A 37 -12.35 0.45 -1.87
CA ARG A 37 -11.65 1.48 -1.08
C ARG A 37 -11.27 0.85 0.26
N SER A 38 -9.97 0.81 0.53
CA SER A 38 -9.41 0.38 1.82
C SER A 38 -8.98 1.60 2.63
N TYR A 39 -9.06 1.49 3.94
CA TYR A 39 -8.53 2.52 4.83
C TYR A 39 -7.10 2.20 5.21
N GLN A 40 -6.18 3.13 4.94
CA GLN A 40 -4.82 3.08 5.48
C GLN A 40 -4.65 4.17 6.52
N SER A 41 -4.21 3.78 7.72
CA SER A 41 -3.89 4.74 8.78
C SER A 41 -2.86 5.75 8.28
N PRO A 42 -3.11 7.05 8.45
CA PRO A 42 -2.18 8.08 8.01
C PRO A 42 -0.89 8.02 8.82
N LEU A 43 0.20 8.52 8.24
CA LEU A 43 1.42 8.79 8.99
C LEU A 43 1.18 10.05 9.83
N LEU A 44 1.08 9.87 11.14
CA LEU A 44 0.90 10.96 12.09
C LEU A 44 2.22 11.70 12.31
N LEU A 45 2.14 13.01 12.48
CA LEU A 45 3.28 13.81 12.93
C LEU A 45 3.64 13.43 14.37
N GLU A 46 4.94 13.38 14.64
CA GLU A 46 5.46 13.17 15.99
C GLU A 46 5.13 14.36 16.88
N LYS A 47 4.68 14.08 18.11
CA LYS A 47 4.38 15.09 19.13
C LYS A 47 5.12 14.72 20.43
N PRO A 48 5.64 15.70 21.19
CA PRO A 48 6.37 15.43 22.43
C PRO A 48 5.57 14.64 23.46
N ASP A 49 4.28 14.97 23.62
CA ASP A 49 3.39 14.37 24.62
C ASP A 49 2.38 13.39 23.98
N GLU A 50 2.81 12.60 22.99
CA GLU A 50 1.91 11.63 22.35
C GLU A 50 1.59 10.43 23.25
N GLU A 51 0.32 10.03 23.27
CA GLU A 51 -0.06 8.76 23.88
C GLU A 51 0.67 7.58 23.23
N VAL A 52 0.93 6.53 24.00
CA VAL A 52 1.54 5.28 23.50
C VAL A 52 0.75 4.70 22.32
N SER A 53 -0.58 4.81 22.35
CA SER A 53 -1.48 4.39 21.26
C SER A 53 -1.18 5.11 19.94
N THR A 54 -0.93 6.42 20.02
CA THR A 54 -0.62 7.32 18.91
C THR A 54 0.78 7.05 18.37
N ARG A 55 1.75 6.88 19.27
CA ARG A 55 3.11 6.45 18.91
C ARG A 55 3.11 5.13 18.16
N HIS A 56 2.38 4.12 18.64
CA HIS A 56 2.29 2.82 17.97
C HIS A 56 1.68 2.94 16.56
N ARG A 57 0.62 3.75 16.39
CA ARG A 57 0.03 4.00 15.06
C ARG A 57 1.04 4.64 14.11
N ARG A 58 1.76 5.66 14.57
CA ARG A 58 2.81 6.34 13.80
C ARG A 58 3.94 5.40 13.40
N VAL A 59 4.52 4.66 14.35
CA VAL A 59 5.61 3.71 14.09
C VAL A 59 5.18 2.62 13.11
N ARG A 60 3.96 2.07 13.25
CA ARG A 60 3.42 1.08 12.31
C ARG A 60 3.20 1.66 10.91
N ALA A 61 2.69 2.88 10.80
CA ALA A 61 2.53 3.56 9.52
C ALA A 61 3.89 3.80 8.84
N LEU A 62 4.91 4.24 9.59
CA LEU A 62 6.27 4.43 9.10
C LEU A 62 6.90 3.12 8.64
N ALA A 63 6.80 2.06 9.44
CA ALA A 63 7.31 0.74 9.08
C ALA A 63 6.66 0.22 7.80
N ARG A 64 5.33 0.37 7.66
CA ARG A 64 4.59 0.00 6.45
C ARG A 64 5.09 0.76 5.21
N GLN A 65 5.29 2.08 5.31
CA GLN A 65 5.82 2.87 4.19
C GLN A 65 7.23 2.41 3.79
N LYS A 66 8.11 2.16 4.75
CA LYS A 66 9.47 1.64 4.49
C LYS A 66 9.41 0.28 3.78
N THR A 67 8.54 -0.62 4.22
CA THR A 67 8.34 -1.92 3.56
C THR A 67 7.87 -1.74 2.12
N HIS A 68 6.91 -0.85 1.86
CA HIS A 68 6.45 -0.59 0.49
C HIS A 68 7.56 0.01 -0.39
N GLN A 69 8.36 0.94 0.14
CA GLN A 69 9.51 1.51 -0.58
C GLN A 69 10.56 0.44 -0.90
N LEU A 70 10.85 -0.46 0.05
CA LEU A 70 11.77 -1.59 -0.17
C LEU A 70 11.30 -2.45 -1.35
N TYR A 71 10.03 -2.87 -1.36
CA TYR A 71 9.52 -3.70 -2.45
C TYR A 71 9.41 -2.94 -3.78
N ALA A 72 9.13 -1.64 -3.74
CA ALA A 72 9.17 -0.81 -4.94
C ALA A 72 10.59 -0.78 -5.53
N GLN A 73 11.62 -0.64 -4.70
CA GLN A 73 13.03 -0.70 -5.13
C GLN A 73 13.37 -2.07 -5.72
N VAL A 74 13.00 -3.17 -5.04
CA VAL A 74 13.22 -4.54 -5.53
C VAL A 74 12.56 -4.78 -6.89
N GLN A 75 11.37 -4.23 -7.11
CA GLN A 75 10.62 -4.36 -8.37
C GLN A 75 10.97 -3.29 -9.41
N ASN A 76 11.85 -2.34 -9.10
CA ASN A 76 12.14 -1.15 -9.90
C ASN A 76 10.86 -0.38 -10.32
N LEU A 77 9.95 -0.17 -9.36
CA LEU A 77 8.70 0.57 -9.55
C LEU A 77 8.78 1.97 -8.92
N PRO A 78 8.24 3.00 -9.59
CA PRO A 78 8.14 4.32 -9.00
C PRO A 78 7.06 4.34 -7.91
N LEU A 79 7.46 4.44 -6.64
CA LEU A 79 6.55 4.60 -5.52
C LEU A 79 7.04 5.71 -4.57
N ASN A 80 6.36 6.85 -4.63
CA ASN A 80 6.65 8.00 -3.77
C ASN A 80 5.45 8.30 -2.87
N PHE A 81 5.69 8.33 -1.56
CA PHE A 81 4.70 8.81 -0.60
C PHE A 81 4.66 10.34 -0.58
N ARG A 82 3.48 10.91 -0.40
CA ARG A 82 3.32 12.36 -0.25
C ARG A 82 4.01 12.85 1.01
N ASN A 83 4.64 14.02 0.91
CA ASN A 83 5.23 14.75 2.02
C ASN A 83 4.74 16.22 1.98
N PRO A 84 3.97 16.71 2.97
CA PRO A 84 3.58 16.04 4.21
C PRO A 84 2.58 14.89 3.98
N PRO A 85 2.51 13.92 4.89
CA PRO A 85 1.53 12.85 4.82
C PRO A 85 0.11 13.41 4.95
N THR A 86 -0.68 13.32 3.89
CA THR A 86 -2.11 13.67 3.92
C THR A 86 -2.94 12.53 4.47
N ASN A 87 -4.10 12.83 5.07
CA ASN A 87 -5.11 11.82 5.34
C ASN A 87 -5.51 11.18 4.00
N THR A 88 -5.49 9.85 3.92
CA THR A 88 -5.84 9.07 2.72
C THR A 88 -7.35 8.98 2.51
N ASP A 89 -8.08 10.09 2.67
CA ASP A 89 -9.50 10.21 2.28
C ASP A 89 -9.68 10.84 0.89
#